data_AF-X1GRN5-F1
#
_entry.id   AF-X1GRN5-F1
#
_cell.length_a   1.000
_cell.length_b   1.000
_cell.length_c   1.000
_cell.angle_alpha   90.00
_cell.angle_beta   90.00
_cell.angle_gamma   90.00
#
_symmetry.space_group_name_H-M   'P 1'
#
loop_
_entity.id
_entity.type
_entity.pdbx_description
1 polymer ?
#
loop_
_entity_poly.entity_id
_entity_poly.type
_entity_poly.pdbx_seq_one_letter_code
_entity_poly.pdbx_strand_id
1 'polypeptide(L)' 'MTQEDIGGQRLGIVVSGSLNKGIEVKLDSSASVEDMAVGRYVTIEGNKRRFFGMITDVS' A
#
# COMPACT_ATOMS: atom_id res chain seq x y z
N MET A 1 24.10 -4.46 -15.55
CA MET A 1 23.73 -4.96 -14.22
C MET A 1 22.82 -3.92 -13.61
N THR A 2 21.53 -4.01 -13.95
CA THR A 2 20.50 -3.06 -13.53
C THR A 2 20.38 -3.18 -12.01
N GLN A 3 20.75 -2.11 -11.33
CA GLN A 3 20.51 -1.92 -9.91
C GLN A 3 19.00 -2.07 -9.73
N GLU A 4 18.55 -3.16 -9.12
CA GLU A 4 17.15 -3.34 -8.77
C GLU A 4 16.79 -2.19 -7.83
N ASP A 5 15.94 -1.31 -8.34
CA ASP A 5 15.43 -0.17 -7.61
C ASP A 5 14.72 -0.74 -6.37
N ILE A 6 15.31 -0.54 -5.18
CA ILE A 6 14.60 -0.72 -3.89
C ILE A 6 13.59 0.44 -3.71
N GLY A 7 13.22 1.14 -4.79
CA GLY A 7 12.07 2.00 -4.88
C GLY A 7 10.82 1.17 -4.71
N GLY A 8 10.28 1.15 -3.49
CA GLY A 8 9.01 0.49 -3.20
C GLY A 8 7.97 0.89 -4.25
N GLN A 9 7.51 -0.10 -5.01
CA GLN A 9 6.53 0.12 -6.06
C GLN A 9 5.32 0.85 -5.48
N ARG A 10 4.96 1.98 -6.07
CA ARG A 10 3.78 2.72 -5.65
C ARG A 10 2.55 1.85 -5.92
N LEU A 11 1.93 1.37 -4.85
CA LEU A 11 0.76 0.49 -4.95
C LEU A 11 -0.52 1.25 -5.29
N GLY A 12 -0.63 2.51 -4.86
CA GLY A 12 -1.85 3.29 -5.05
C GLY A 12 -1.89 4.61 -4.30
N ILE A 13 -3.11 5.08 -4.01
CA ILE A 13 -3.38 6.30 -3.25
C ILE A 13 -4.41 6.04 -2.16
N VAL A 14 -4.18 6.62 -0.97
CA VAL A 14 -5.14 6.60 0.13
C VAL A 14 -6.34 7.47 -0.25
N VAL A 15 -7.54 6.90 -0.18
CA VAL A 15 -8.79 7.61 -0.51
C VAL A 15 -9.66 7.86 0.71
N SER A 16 -9.50 7.07 1.77
CA SER A 16 -10.26 7.19 3.02
C SER A 16 -9.48 6.61 4.20
N GLY A 17 -9.86 7.00 5.41
CA GLY A 17 -9.27 6.47 6.63
C GLY A 17 -10.11 6.72 7.87
N SER A 18 -10.18 5.73 8.77
CA SER A 18 -10.79 5.87 10.08
C SER A 18 -10.09 5.01 11.13
N LEU A 19 -10.28 5.35 12.40
CA LEU A 19 -9.69 4.59 13.52
C LEU A 19 -10.22 3.15 13.59
N ASN A 20 -11.48 2.92 13.24
CA ASN A 20 -12.14 1.62 13.36
C ASN A 20 -12.10 0.76 12.09
N LYS A 21 -12.02 1.37 10.91
CA LYS A 21 -12.00 0.66 9.61
C LYS A 21 -10.61 0.59 8.98
N GLY A 22 -9.64 1.33 9.52
CA GLY A 22 -8.31 1.41 8.94
C GLY A 22 -8.25 2.37 7.76
N ILE A 23 -7.38 2.09 6.80
CA ILE A 23 -7.10 2.95 5.65
C ILE A 23 -7.57 2.25 4.38
N GLU A 24 -8.27 2.99 3.53
CA GLU A 24 -8.73 2.51 2.22
C GLU A 24 -7.82 3.08 1.13
N VAL A 25 -7.31 2.19 0.28
CA VAL A 25 -6.36 2.52 -0.77
C VAL A 25 -6.94 2.11 -2.11
N LYS A 26 -6.98 3.05 -3.05
CA LYS A 26 -7.26 2.75 -4.45
C LYS A 26 -5.96 2.35 -5.12
N LEU A 27 -5.91 1.13 -5.64
CA LEU A 27 -4.75 0.61 -6.37
C LEU A 27 -4.52 1.40 -7.65
N ASP A 28 -3.25 1.59 -7.98
CA ASP A 28 -2.83 2.11 -9.27
C ASP A 28 -3.08 1.05 -10.36
N SER A 29 -3.35 1.46 -11.59
CA SER A 29 -3.59 0.53 -12.70
C SER A 29 -2.37 -0.33 -13.05
N SER A 30 -1.17 0.09 -12.64
CA SER A 30 0.06 -0.68 -12.78
C SER A 30 0.29 -1.72 -11.68
N ALA A 31 -0.48 -1.67 -10.58
CA ALA A 31 -0.37 -2.62 -9.49
C ALA A 31 -1.32 -3.81 -9.71
N SER A 32 -0.78 -5.03 -9.62
CA SER A 32 -1.62 -6.23 -9.68
C SER A 32 -2.35 -6.46 -8.36
N VAL A 33 -3.65 -6.74 -8.45
CA VAL A 33 -4.46 -7.19 -7.30
C VAL A 33 -3.95 -8.54 -6.77
N GLU A 34 -3.43 -9.40 -7.65
CA GLU A 34 -2.91 -10.72 -7.28
C GLU A 34 -1.68 -10.63 -6.35
N ASP A 35 -0.94 -9.52 -6.42
CA ASP A 35 0.19 -9.25 -5.52
C ASP A 35 -0.27 -8.71 -4.15
N MET A 36 -1.52 -8.26 -4.02
CA MET A 36 -2.09 -7.69 -2.80
C MET A 36 -2.68 -8.81 -1.93
N ALA A 37 -1.82 -9.62 -1.32
CA ALA A 37 -2.27 -10.66 -0.40
C ALA A 37 -2.63 -10.11 0.98
N VAL A 38 -3.72 -10.59 1.58
CA VAL A 38 -4.05 -10.35 2.98
C VAL A 38 -2.91 -10.86 3.88
N GLY A 39 -2.58 -10.10 4.92
CA GLY A 39 -1.44 -10.37 5.80
C GLY A 39 -0.11 -9.80 5.28
N ARG A 40 -0.06 -9.31 4.04
CA ARG A 40 1.10 -8.59 3.53
C ARG A 40 1.22 -7.24 4.23
N TYR A 41 2.45 -6.88 4.57
CA TYR A 41 2.75 -5.56 5.13
C TYR A 41 3.06 -4.54 4.05
N VAL A 42 2.62 -3.31 4.29
CA VAL A 42 2.80 -2.16 3.41
C VAL A 42 3.27 -0.94 4.19
N THR A 43 3.96 -0.04 3.49
CA THR A 43 4.33 1.27 4.03
C THR A 43 3.46 2.33 3.39
N ILE A 44 2.82 3.15 4.22
CA ILE A 44 2.03 4.30 3.80
C ILE A 44 2.89 5.54 4.04
N GLU A 45 3.22 6.25 2.96
CA GLU A 45 4.00 7.49 3.04
C GLU A 45 3.09 8.68 3.32
N GLY A 46 3.24 9.30 4.49
CA GLY A 46 2.62 10.59 4.81
C GLY A 46 3.62 11.74 4.72
N ASN A 47 3.12 12.97 4.73
CA ASN A 47 3.94 14.19 4.56
C ASN A 47 5.11 14.35 5.55
N LYS A 48 5.01 13.76 6.74
CA LYS A 48 6.03 13.89 7.81
C LYS A 48 6.57 12.56 8.31
N ARG A 49 5.83 11.47 8.10
CA ARG A 49 6.08 10.17 8.72
C ARG A 49 5.62 9.08 7.78
N ARG A 50 6.30 7.94 7.89
CA ARG A 50 5.88 6.69 7.28
C ARG A 50 5.11 5.87 8.31
N PHE A 51 4.05 5.25 7.86
CA PHE A 51 3.20 4.38 8.68
C PHE A 51 3.33 2.96 8.15
N PHE A 52 3.31 2.00 9.05
CA PHE A 52 3.32 0.59 8.70
C PHE A 52 1.92 0.03 8.86
N GLY A 53 1.43 -0.65 7.83
CA GLY A 53 0.10 -1.22 7.78
C GLY A 53 0.14 -2.67 7.33
N MET A 54 -0.93 -3.41 7.62
CA MET A 54 -1.14 -4.76 7.12
C MET A 54 -2.40 -4.73 6.25
N ILE A 55 -2.34 -5.39 5.11
CA ILE A 55 -3.52 -5.60 4.27
C ILE A 55 -4.44 -6.57 5.00
N THR A 56 -5.63 -6.12 5.39
CA THR A 56 -6.62 -6.95 6.09
C THR A 56 -7.68 -7.52 5.18
N ASP A 57 -7.93 -6.86 4.03
CA ASP A 57 -8.94 -7.23 3.06
C ASP A 57 -8.56 -6.65 1.68
N VAL A 58 -8.98 -7.32 0.61
CA VAL A 58 -8.80 -6.85 -0.78
C VAL A 58 -10.09 -7.14 -1.55
N SER A 59 -10.71 -6.09 -2.07
CA SER A 59 -12.03 -6.12 -2.71
C SER A 59 -12.06 -5.26 -3.97
#